data_AF-A0A9E7ZVL2-F1
#
_entry.id   AF-A0A9E7ZVL2-F1
#
_cell.length_a   1.000
_cell.length_b   1.000
_cell.length_c   1.000
_cell.angle_alpha   90.00
_cell.angle_beta   90.00
_cell.angle_gamma   90.00
#
_symmetry.space_group_name_H-M   'P 1'
#
loop_
_entity.id
_entity.type
_entity.pdbx_description
1 polymer ?
#
loop_
_entity_poly.entity_id
_entity_poly.type
_entity_poly.pdbx_seq_one_letter_code
_entity_poly.pdbx_strand_id
1 'polypeptide(L)'
;MEFESPKPRDKRVQHDHVTAFRPKATEEGRGSIALAVSIQFDLGLRPKDVIGEWVRAGNGSRDGIMDGQWRWQWGLLWSHIDDEWVLRKPTSKSNGGEKAEHDLKLYPETLALLQAVPKEKRIGPVIIDEGSGKPYRPSHFSRTFRKIANLSGWPKDVWNMDSRAGAISEAFEAGAEQADVMKVATHTQASTTQKYNRGKIVQTSRVAELRLARRKAENEA
;
A
#
# COMPACT_ATOMS: atom_id res chain seq x y z
N MET A 1 -18.86 26.51 -6.13
CA MET A 1 -17.59 26.92 -5.49
C MET A 1 -16.60 25.79 -5.76
N GLU A 2 -15.76 25.96 -6.78
CA GLU A 2 -14.80 24.94 -7.22
C GLU A 2 -13.54 25.12 -6.38
N PHE A 3 -13.28 24.19 -5.46
CA PHE A 3 -12.06 24.22 -4.66
C PHE A 3 -10.92 23.70 -5.52
N GLU A 4 -9.89 24.50 -5.71
CA GLU A 4 -8.67 24.07 -6.38
C GLU A 4 -8.11 22.86 -5.61
N SER A 5 -7.95 21.74 -6.32
CA SER A 5 -7.43 20.53 -5.68
C SER A 5 -6.02 20.80 -5.18
N PRO A 6 -5.69 20.44 -3.93
CA PRO A 6 -4.37 20.71 -3.37
C PRO A 6 -3.28 20.09 -4.23
N LYS A 7 -2.14 20.79 -4.35
CA LYS A 7 -1.01 20.33 -5.15
C LYS A 7 -0.62 18.89 -4.77
N PRO A 8 -0.30 18.02 -5.74
CA PRO A 8 0.15 16.67 -5.46
C PRO A 8 1.38 16.69 -4.55
N ARG A 9 1.35 15.85 -3.51
CA ARG A 9 2.48 15.68 -2.61
C ARG A 9 3.68 15.10 -3.36
N ASP A 10 4.88 15.46 -2.94
CA ASP A 10 6.15 14.99 -3.49
C ASP A 10 6.91 14.02 -2.58
N LYS A 11 6.35 13.74 -1.39
CA LYS A 11 6.91 12.86 -0.38
C LYS A 11 6.62 11.41 -0.73
N ARG A 12 7.55 10.53 -0.33
CA ARG A 12 7.45 9.08 -0.52
C ARG A 12 7.94 8.35 0.71
N VAL A 13 7.28 7.25 1.02
CA VAL A 13 7.82 6.25 1.94
C VAL A 13 8.97 5.53 1.23
N GLN A 14 9.94 5.04 2.00
CA GLN A 14 11.07 4.27 1.52
C GLN A 14 11.06 2.94 2.27
N HIS A 15 11.70 1.91 1.71
CA HIS A 15 11.78 0.60 2.34
C HIS A 15 12.26 0.68 3.80
N ASP A 16 13.35 1.41 4.07
CA ASP A 16 13.92 1.59 5.41
C ASP A 16 12.93 2.16 6.43
N HIS A 17 12.04 3.05 5.98
CA HIS A 17 10.97 3.57 6.83
C HIS A 17 10.06 2.42 7.28
N VAL A 18 9.61 1.57 6.35
CA VAL A 18 8.72 0.43 6.66
C VAL A 18 9.44 -0.59 7.54
N THR A 19 10.71 -0.90 7.23
CA THR A 19 11.56 -1.80 8.03
C THR A 19 11.69 -1.32 9.47
N ALA A 20 11.94 -0.04 9.70
CA ALA A 20 12.01 0.53 11.06
C ALA A 20 10.65 0.57 11.76
N PHE A 21 9.56 0.72 11.00
CA PHE A 21 8.21 0.85 11.53
C PHE A 21 7.65 -0.46 12.12
N ARG A 22 7.89 -1.59 11.45
CA ARG A 22 7.35 -2.90 11.83
C ARG A 22 7.66 -3.31 13.27
N PRO A 23 8.93 -3.33 13.75
CA PRO A 23 9.22 -3.73 15.12
C PRO A 23 8.61 -2.77 16.14
N LYS A 24 8.61 -1.44 15.88
CA LYS A 24 8.00 -0.45 16.77
C LYS A 24 6.48 -0.59 16.87
N ALA A 25 5.82 -0.91 15.78
CA ALA A 25 4.40 -1.23 15.81
C ALA A 25 4.12 -2.47 16.67
N THR A 26 4.94 -3.52 16.55
CA THR A 26 4.82 -4.73 17.37
C THR A 26 5.09 -4.47 18.85
N GLU A 27 6.14 -3.72 19.18
CA GLU A 27 6.46 -3.30 20.57
C GLU A 27 5.29 -2.53 21.21
N GLU A 28 4.58 -1.70 20.43
CA GLU A 28 3.41 -0.93 20.88
C GLU A 28 2.10 -1.76 20.92
N GLY A 29 2.16 -3.05 20.59
CA GLY A 29 0.99 -3.93 20.52
C GLY A 29 0.05 -3.63 19.35
N ARG A 30 0.57 -3.03 18.27
CA ARG A 30 -0.15 -2.52 17.09
C ARG A 30 0.24 -3.23 15.80
N GLY A 31 0.33 -4.57 15.85
CA GLY A 31 0.74 -5.41 14.72
C GLY A 31 -0.13 -5.25 13.46
N SER A 32 -1.43 -5.02 13.59
CA SER A 32 -2.32 -4.77 12.43
C SER A 32 -1.98 -3.46 11.71
N ILE A 33 -1.45 -2.46 12.40
CA ILE A 33 -0.95 -1.24 11.76
C ILE A 33 0.35 -1.53 10.99
N ALA A 34 1.24 -2.39 11.52
CA ALA A 34 2.42 -2.85 10.79
C ALA A 34 2.03 -3.55 9.48
N LEU A 35 1.05 -4.46 9.54
CA LEU A 35 0.47 -5.11 8.37
C LEU A 35 -0.10 -4.12 7.37
N ALA A 36 -0.87 -3.12 7.83
CA ALA A 36 -1.49 -2.13 6.95
C ALA A 36 -0.44 -1.34 6.16
N VAL A 37 0.60 -0.86 6.84
CA VAL A 37 1.70 -0.09 6.22
C VAL A 37 2.48 -0.96 5.26
N SER A 38 2.81 -2.19 5.67
CA SER A 38 3.60 -3.13 4.85
C SER A 38 2.85 -3.51 3.57
N ILE A 39 1.57 -3.89 3.66
CA ILE A 39 0.75 -4.24 2.50
C ILE A 39 0.59 -3.05 1.53
N GLN A 40 0.41 -1.83 2.06
CA GLN A 40 0.26 -0.65 1.21
C GLN A 40 1.55 -0.27 0.48
N PHE A 41 2.71 -0.50 1.11
CA PHE A 41 4.01 -0.30 0.50
C PHE A 41 4.30 -1.43 -0.48
N ASP A 42 4.40 -2.66 -0.02
CA ASP A 42 4.81 -3.83 -0.82
C ASP A 42 3.90 -4.06 -2.04
N LEU A 43 2.59 -3.92 -1.88
CA LEU A 43 1.62 -4.17 -2.96
C LEU A 43 1.16 -2.88 -3.66
N GLY A 44 1.64 -1.72 -3.21
CA GLY A 44 1.22 -0.43 -3.73
C GLY A 44 -0.28 -0.17 -3.59
N LEU A 45 -1.02 -0.83 -2.69
CA LEU A 45 -2.47 -0.68 -2.55
C LEU A 45 -2.88 0.64 -1.87
N ARG A 46 -4.11 1.11 -2.14
CA ARG A 46 -4.61 2.33 -1.49
C ARG A 46 -4.93 2.07 -0.02
N PRO A 47 -4.76 3.07 0.87
CA PRO A 47 -5.16 2.95 2.27
C PRO A 47 -6.61 2.48 2.45
N LYS A 48 -7.53 2.95 1.61
CA LYS A 48 -8.94 2.52 1.62
C LYS A 48 -9.12 1.04 1.26
N ASP A 49 -8.33 0.49 0.35
CA ASP A 49 -8.45 -0.91 -0.06
C ASP A 49 -7.84 -1.88 0.96
N VAL A 50 -6.98 -1.37 1.85
CA VAL A 50 -6.31 -2.14 2.90
C VAL A 50 -7.00 -1.97 4.25
N ILE A 51 -7.13 -0.74 4.74
CA ILE A 51 -7.71 -0.41 6.06
C ILE A 51 -9.25 -0.37 6.00
N GLY A 52 -9.80 -0.03 4.84
CA GLY A 52 -11.23 0.18 4.65
C GLY A 52 -11.72 1.59 4.97
N GLU A 53 -13.02 1.76 4.88
CA GLU A 53 -13.72 3.02 5.07
C GLU A 53 -15.00 2.78 5.86
N TRP A 54 -15.31 3.69 6.78
CA TRP A 54 -16.57 3.71 7.49
C TRP A 54 -17.52 4.72 6.85
N VAL A 55 -18.67 4.24 6.37
CA VAL A 55 -19.73 5.07 5.78
C VAL A 55 -21.00 4.99 6.62
N ARG A 56 -21.83 6.04 6.60
CA ARG A 56 -23.14 5.96 7.25
C ARG A 56 -24.01 4.95 6.51
N ALA A 57 -24.58 4.00 7.24
CA ALA A 57 -25.45 2.98 6.66
C ALA A 57 -26.81 3.54 6.23
N GLY A 58 -27.25 4.65 6.85
CA GLY A 58 -28.58 5.22 6.62
C GLY A 58 -29.69 4.20 6.87
N ASN A 59 -30.71 4.22 6.02
CA ASN A 59 -31.80 3.22 6.00
C ASN A 59 -31.49 2.02 5.08
N GLY A 60 -30.27 1.93 4.57
CA GLY A 60 -29.85 0.86 3.68
C GLY A 60 -29.52 -0.45 4.41
N SER A 61 -29.04 -1.43 3.65
CA SER A 61 -28.58 -2.71 4.19
C SER A 61 -27.55 -2.52 5.32
N ARG A 62 -27.78 -3.23 6.42
CA ARG A 62 -26.89 -3.29 7.59
C ARG A 62 -25.98 -4.53 7.55
N ASP A 63 -25.86 -5.16 6.39
CA ASP A 63 -25.00 -6.32 6.20
C ASP A 63 -23.53 -5.91 6.26
N GLY A 64 -22.71 -6.75 6.90
CA GLY A 64 -21.30 -6.51 7.11
C GLY A 64 -20.97 -5.97 8.51
N ILE A 65 -19.80 -5.37 8.65
CA ILE A 65 -19.27 -4.95 9.95
C ILE A 65 -19.84 -3.58 10.31
N MET A 66 -20.60 -3.55 11.41
CA MET A 66 -21.32 -2.38 11.88
C MET A 66 -20.73 -1.83 13.17
N ASP A 67 -20.77 -0.51 13.30
CA ASP A 67 -20.45 0.19 14.54
C ASP A 67 -21.39 1.40 14.70
N GLY A 68 -22.49 1.17 15.40
CA GLY A 68 -23.63 2.10 15.50
C GLY A 68 -24.33 2.31 14.15
N GLN A 69 -24.30 3.54 13.66
CA GLN A 69 -24.86 3.93 12.35
C GLN A 69 -23.84 3.82 11.21
N TRP A 70 -22.63 3.33 11.49
CA TRP A 70 -21.56 3.21 10.50
C TRP A 70 -21.41 1.78 10.04
N ARG A 71 -21.20 1.60 8.74
CA ARG A 71 -20.86 0.34 8.10
C ARG A 71 -19.44 0.43 7.55
N TRP A 72 -18.64 -0.58 7.82
CA TRP A 72 -17.30 -0.70 7.26
C TRP A 72 -17.34 -1.39 5.91
N GLN A 73 -16.56 -0.89 4.96
CA GLN A 73 -16.48 -1.40 3.60
C GLN A 73 -15.07 -1.24 3.01
N TRP A 74 -14.83 -1.89 1.87
CA TRP A 74 -13.64 -1.82 1.03
C TRP A 74 -12.31 -2.32 1.59
N GLY A 75 -12.14 -2.50 2.90
CA GLY A 75 -10.86 -2.96 3.43
C GLY A 75 -10.53 -4.41 3.05
N LEU A 76 -9.32 -4.82 3.44
CA LEU A 76 -8.82 -6.17 3.17
C LEU A 76 -9.46 -7.16 4.15
N LEU A 77 -9.98 -8.25 3.59
CA LEU A 77 -10.53 -9.39 4.32
C LEU A 77 -9.60 -10.58 4.14
N TRP A 78 -9.55 -11.47 5.13
CA TRP A 78 -8.82 -12.73 5.04
C TRP A 78 -9.31 -13.61 3.88
N SER A 79 -10.60 -13.53 3.52
CA SER A 79 -11.16 -14.22 2.35
C SER A 79 -10.63 -13.73 1.00
N HIS A 80 -9.89 -12.63 0.96
CA HIS A 80 -9.18 -12.20 -0.26
C HIS A 80 -7.82 -12.89 -0.42
N ILE A 81 -7.35 -13.64 0.57
CA ILE A 81 -6.07 -14.35 0.55
C ILE A 81 -6.41 -15.85 0.57
N ASP A 82 -5.95 -16.58 -0.45
CA ASP A 82 -6.16 -18.03 -0.49
C ASP A 82 -5.09 -18.79 0.31
N ASP A 83 -5.27 -20.12 0.42
CA ASP A 83 -4.34 -21.00 1.14
C ASP A 83 -2.94 -21.02 0.51
N GLU A 84 -2.82 -20.60 -0.76
CA GLU A 84 -1.55 -20.48 -1.47
C GLU A 84 -0.90 -19.09 -1.35
N TRP A 85 -1.44 -18.24 -0.48
CA TRP A 85 -0.97 -16.88 -0.23
C TRP A 85 -1.06 -15.97 -1.46
N VAL A 86 -2.01 -16.24 -2.36
CA VAL A 86 -2.34 -15.31 -3.45
C VAL A 86 -3.47 -14.38 -2.99
N LEU A 87 -3.16 -13.08 -2.96
CA LEU A 87 -4.13 -12.02 -2.66
C LEU A 87 -4.91 -11.67 -3.93
N ARG A 88 -6.24 -11.65 -3.85
CA ARG A 88 -7.15 -11.16 -4.90
C ARG A 88 -8.15 -10.18 -4.31
N LYS A 89 -7.93 -8.89 -4.55
CA LYS A 89 -8.70 -7.80 -3.91
C LYS A 89 -9.41 -6.93 -4.94
N PRO A 90 -10.76 -6.92 -4.99
CA PRO A 90 -11.50 -5.91 -5.73
C PRO A 90 -11.21 -4.51 -5.18
N THR A 91 -10.86 -3.58 -6.06
CA THR A 91 -10.40 -2.23 -5.68
C THR A 91 -11.53 -1.22 -5.63
N SER A 92 -11.50 -0.33 -4.64
CA SER A 92 -12.56 0.65 -4.39
C SER A 92 -12.65 1.74 -5.44
N LYS A 93 -11.55 2.10 -6.10
CA LYS A 93 -11.55 3.19 -7.10
C LYS A 93 -12.32 2.83 -8.37
N SER A 94 -12.25 1.57 -8.78
CA SER A 94 -13.01 1.01 -9.91
C SER A 94 -14.37 0.46 -9.48
N ASN A 95 -14.78 0.68 -8.22
CA ASN A 95 -15.98 0.11 -7.64
C ASN A 95 -16.04 -1.43 -7.78
N GLY A 96 -14.89 -2.09 -7.63
CA GLY A 96 -14.76 -3.55 -7.73
C GLY A 96 -14.57 -4.09 -9.15
N GLY A 97 -14.58 -3.24 -10.18
CA GLY A 97 -14.35 -3.66 -11.57
C GLY A 97 -12.93 -4.15 -11.83
N GLU A 98 -11.95 -3.63 -11.10
CA GLU A 98 -10.54 -4.04 -11.18
C GLU A 98 -10.14 -4.81 -9.92
N LYS A 99 -9.38 -5.90 -10.10
CA LYS A 99 -8.82 -6.72 -9.03
C LYS A 99 -7.31 -6.54 -8.95
N ALA A 100 -6.81 -6.25 -7.76
CA ALA A 100 -5.40 -6.37 -7.46
C ALA A 100 -5.07 -7.84 -7.17
N GLU A 101 -4.07 -8.40 -7.85
CA GLU A 101 -3.61 -9.77 -7.67
C GLU A 101 -2.12 -9.80 -7.38
N HIS A 102 -1.74 -10.42 -6.26
CA HIS A 102 -0.35 -10.47 -5.81
C HIS A 102 -0.04 -11.82 -5.17
N ASP A 103 1.08 -12.43 -5.56
CA ASP A 103 1.64 -13.57 -4.83
C ASP A 103 2.41 -13.05 -3.61
N LEU A 104 1.87 -13.29 -2.41
CA LEU A 104 2.45 -12.80 -1.17
C LEU A 104 3.76 -13.54 -0.81
N LYS A 105 4.05 -14.69 -1.42
CA LYS A 105 5.32 -15.42 -1.24
C LYS A 105 6.53 -14.61 -1.71
N LEU A 106 6.33 -13.63 -2.61
CA LEU A 106 7.36 -12.71 -3.08
C LEU A 106 7.66 -11.55 -2.10
N TYR A 107 6.90 -11.44 -1.01
CA TYR A 107 7.00 -10.37 -0.02
C TYR A 107 7.25 -10.97 1.38
N PRO A 108 8.45 -11.55 1.62
CA PRO A 108 8.69 -12.41 2.79
C PRO A 108 8.44 -11.71 4.14
N GLU A 109 8.73 -10.40 4.22
CA GLU A 109 8.52 -9.64 5.46
C GLU A 109 7.03 -9.39 5.74
N THR A 110 6.24 -9.05 4.72
CA THR A 110 4.78 -8.93 4.85
C THR A 110 4.13 -10.30 5.09
N LEU A 111 4.61 -11.34 4.42
CA LEU A 111 4.13 -12.71 4.63
C LEU A 111 4.39 -13.18 6.05
N ALA A 112 5.57 -12.90 6.62
CA ALA A 112 5.89 -13.24 8.01
C ALA A 112 4.92 -12.57 9.00
N LEU A 113 4.57 -11.30 8.79
CA LEU A 113 3.57 -10.61 9.60
C LEU A 113 2.18 -11.25 9.49
N LEU A 114 1.77 -11.66 8.28
CA LEU A 114 0.49 -12.34 8.07
C LEU A 114 0.47 -13.72 8.72
N GLN A 115 1.58 -14.47 8.61
CA GLN A 115 1.73 -15.79 9.18
C GLN A 115 1.76 -15.76 10.71
N ALA A 116 2.28 -14.69 11.31
CA ALA A 116 2.25 -14.47 12.76
C ALA A 116 0.83 -14.37 13.34
N VAL A 117 -0.19 -14.06 12.51
CA VAL A 117 -1.59 -14.11 12.94
C VAL A 117 -2.05 -15.57 13.02
N PRO A 118 -2.51 -16.07 14.18
CA PRO A 118 -3.02 -17.44 14.32
C PRO A 118 -4.16 -17.73 13.35
N LYS A 119 -4.21 -18.96 12.80
CA LYS A 119 -5.18 -19.34 11.76
C LYS A 119 -6.62 -19.12 12.20
N GLU A 120 -6.90 -19.34 13.48
CA GLU A 120 -8.22 -19.19 14.11
C GLU A 120 -8.69 -17.73 14.14
N LYS A 121 -7.75 -16.78 14.03
CA LYS A 121 -8.02 -15.34 13.99
C LYS A 121 -8.08 -14.78 12.56
N ARG A 122 -7.89 -15.62 11.53
CA ARG A 122 -7.89 -15.22 10.11
C ARG A 122 -9.29 -15.18 9.52
N ILE A 123 -10.20 -14.48 10.20
CA ILE A 123 -11.61 -14.36 9.80
C ILE A 123 -11.99 -12.89 9.77
N GLY A 124 -12.67 -12.46 8.70
CA GLY A 124 -13.09 -11.08 8.54
C GLY A 124 -11.93 -10.14 8.16
N PRO A 125 -11.85 -8.92 8.72
CA PRO A 125 -10.83 -7.94 8.36
C PRO A 125 -9.42 -8.39 8.73
N VAL A 126 -8.47 -8.11 7.83
CA VAL A 126 -7.03 -8.30 8.13
C VAL A 126 -6.53 -7.20 9.07
N ILE A 127 -7.03 -5.98 8.89
CA ILE A 127 -6.59 -4.80 9.63
C ILE A 127 -7.63 -4.45 10.69
N ILE A 128 -7.37 -4.83 11.93
CA ILE A 128 -8.22 -4.53 13.09
C ILE A 128 -7.47 -3.67 14.10
N ASP A 129 -8.19 -2.82 14.82
CA ASP A 129 -7.66 -2.18 16.03
C ASP A 129 -7.68 -3.19 17.17
N GLU A 130 -6.49 -3.53 17.67
CA GLU A 130 -6.29 -4.53 18.71
C GLU A 130 -7.02 -4.18 20.01
N GLY A 131 -7.26 -2.89 20.27
CA GLY A 131 -7.97 -2.44 21.46
C GLY A 131 -9.50 -2.64 21.38
N SER A 132 -10.09 -2.55 20.18
CA SER A 132 -11.54 -2.65 19.99
C SER A 132 -12.00 -3.93 19.30
N GLY A 133 -11.09 -4.67 18.67
CA GLY A 133 -11.39 -5.83 17.83
C GLY A 133 -12.12 -5.50 16.52
N LYS A 134 -12.34 -4.21 16.23
CA LYS A 134 -13.03 -3.73 15.03
C LYS A 134 -12.03 -3.17 14.02
N PRO A 135 -12.40 -3.03 12.74
CA PRO A 135 -11.57 -2.28 11.80
C PRO A 135 -11.25 -0.88 12.30
N TYR A 136 -10.02 -0.44 12.05
CA TYR A 136 -9.56 0.88 12.47
C TYR A 136 -10.50 2.00 11.98
N ARG A 137 -10.83 2.93 12.89
CA ARG A 137 -11.43 4.22 12.50
C ARG A 137 -10.35 5.12 11.88
N PRO A 138 -10.66 5.93 10.85
CA PRO A 138 -9.64 6.73 10.15
C PRO A 138 -8.82 7.62 11.07
N SER A 139 -9.48 8.39 11.94
CA SER A 139 -8.81 9.29 12.89
C SER A 139 -7.95 8.54 13.91
N HIS A 140 -8.39 7.36 14.35
CA HIS A 140 -7.61 6.54 15.28
C HIS A 140 -6.38 5.96 14.58
N PHE A 141 -6.56 5.41 13.37
CA PHE A 141 -5.46 4.91 12.55
C PHE A 141 -4.39 5.98 12.33
N SER A 142 -4.78 7.17 11.88
CA SER A 142 -3.83 8.25 11.58
C SER A 142 -3.03 8.68 12.80
N ARG A 143 -3.65 8.75 13.98
CA ARG A 143 -2.96 9.10 15.23
C ARG A 143 -1.99 8.00 15.66
N THR A 144 -2.43 6.74 15.65
CA THR A 144 -1.61 5.60 16.05
C THR A 144 -0.45 5.40 15.07
N PHE A 145 -0.69 5.49 13.76
CA PHE A 145 0.35 5.52 12.74
C PHE A 145 1.38 6.62 13.00
N ARG A 146 0.94 7.87 13.22
CA ARG A 146 1.88 8.98 13.41
C ARG A 146 2.72 8.83 14.68
N LYS A 147 2.13 8.28 15.76
CA LYS A 147 2.87 7.95 17.00
C LYS A 147 4.00 6.97 16.69
N ILE A 148 3.68 5.82 16.08
CA ILE A 148 4.67 4.78 15.78
C ILE A 148 5.69 5.29 14.76
N ALA A 149 5.26 6.02 13.74
CA ALA A 149 6.15 6.60 12.74
C ALA A 149 7.16 7.57 13.37
N ASN A 150 6.76 8.38 14.37
CA ASN A 150 7.70 9.22 15.12
C ASN A 150 8.71 8.38 15.91
N LEU A 151 8.25 7.33 16.60
CA LEU A 151 9.12 6.40 17.33
C LEU A 151 10.10 5.66 16.42
N SER A 152 9.71 5.48 15.15
CA SER A 152 10.50 4.80 14.11
C SER A 152 11.37 5.75 13.31
N GLY A 153 11.46 7.04 13.70
CA GLY A 153 12.30 8.03 13.03
C GLY A 153 11.79 8.53 11.67
N TRP A 154 10.53 8.29 11.32
CA TRP A 154 9.97 8.78 10.05
C TRP A 154 9.89 10.30 10.03
N PRO A 155 10.23 10.96 8.91
CA PRO A 155 9.98 12.38 8.73
C PRO A 155 8.51 12.75 9.01
N LYS A 156 8.29 13.91 9.63
CA LYS A 156 6.94 14.37 10.04
C LYS A 156 6.01 14.63 8.85
N ASP A 157 6.60 14.97 7.72
CA ASP A 157 5.92 15.26 6.47
C ASP A 157 5.71 14.02 5.59
N VAL A 158 6.17 12.82 5.99
CA VAL A 158 5.87 11.55 5.31
C VAL A 158 4.68 10.87 5.98
N TRP A 159 3.65 10.56 5.18
CA TRP A 159 2.37 10.03 5.66
C TRP A 159 2.12 8.63 5.11
N ASN A 160 1.23 7.87 5.77
CA ASN A 160 0.89 6.51 5.34
C ASN A 160 0.33 6.43 3.91
N MET A 161 -0.38 7.46 3.45
CA MET A 161 -0.87 7.49 2.07
C MET A 161 0.25 7.59 1.03
N ASP A 162 1.44 8.05 1.44
CA ASP A 162 2.63 8.13 0.59
C ASP A 162 3.31 6.76 0.42
N SER A 163 2.84 5.70 1.11
CA SER A 163 3.35 4.32 0.97
C SER A 163 3.22 3.81 -0.45
N ARG A 164 2.05 4.01 -1.06
CA ARG A 164 1.80 3.65 -2.46
C ARG A 164 2.69 4.43 -3.43
N ALA A 165 2.97 5.70 -3.15
CA ALA A 165 3.89 6.50 -3.96
C ALA A 165 5.32 5.96 -3.85
N GLY A 166 5.73 5.55 -2.64
CA GLY A 166 7.00 4.87 -2.37
C GLY A 166 7.17 3.62 -3.20
N ALA A 167 6.19 2.71 -3.15
CA ALA A 167 6.17 1.45 -3.90
C ALA A 167 6.41 1.65 -5.41
N ILE A 168 5.65 2.58 -6.01
CA ILE A 168 5.72 2.86 -7.44
C ILE A 168 7.09 3.46 -7.80
N SER A 169 7.60 4.39 -6.97
CA SER A 169 8.91 4.99 -7.18
C SER A 169 10.04 3.97 -7.06
N GLU A 170 9.99 3.09 -6.05
CA GLU A 170 10.97 2.02 -5.85
C GLU A 170 11.01 1.09 -7.05
N ALA A 171 9.85 0.67 -7.57
CA ALA A 171 9.80 -0.20 -8.75
C ALA A 171 10.44 0.45 -9.99
N PHE A 172 10.18 1.75 -10.23
CA PHE A 172 10.85 2.48 -11.32
C PHE A 172 12.36 2.64 -11.10
N GLU A 173 12.76 2.90 -9.86
CA GLU A 173 14.17 2.99 -9.48
C GLU A 173 14.87 1.63 -9.60
N ALA A 174 14.18 0.51 -9.41
CA ALA A 174 14.67 -0.84 -9.68
C ALA A 174 14.71 -1.17 -11.18
N GLY A 175 14.01 -0.41 -12.03
CA GLY A 175 14.00 -0.57 -13.48
C GLY A 175 12.86 -1.43 -14.02
N ALA A 176 11.79 -1.60 -13.24
CA ALA A 176 10.59 -2.27 -13.70
C ALA A 176 9.96 -1.55 -14.90
N GLU A 177 9.38 -2.33 -15.81
CA GLU A 177 8.67 -1.79 -16.96
C GLU A 177 7.41 -1.02 -16.50
N GLN A 178 7.13 0.11 -17.16
CA GLN A 178 5.96 0.93 -16.83
C GLN A 178 4.65 0.14 -16.85
N ALA A 179 4.49 -0.81 -17.78
CA ALA A 179 3.29 -1.65 -17.88
C ALA A 179 3.10 -2.51 -16.63
N ASP A 180 4.16 -3.07 -16.08
CA ASP A 180 4.11 -3.91 -14.88
C ASP A 180 3.88 -3.08 -13.62
N VAL A 181 4.51 -1.91 -13.52
CA VAL A 181 4.28 -0.96 -12.42
C VAL A 181 2.82 -0.48 -12.42
N MET A 182 2.21 -0.28 -13.60
CA MET A 182 0.79 0.06 -13.72
C MET A 182 -0.12 -1.03 -13.19
N LYS A 183 0.19 -2.31 -13.47
CA LYS A 183 -0.58 -3.45 -12.97
C LYS A 183 -0.51 -3.56 -11.45
N VAL A 184 0.69 -3.48 -10.86
CA VAL A 184 0.89 -3.46 -9.40
C VAL A 184 0.10 -2.32 -8.77
N ALA A 185 0.19 -1.13 -9.36
CA ALA A 185 -0.54 0.03 -8.88
C ALA A 185 -2.03 0.02 -9.25
N THR A 186 -2.57 -0.97 -9.94
CA THR A 186 -3.97 -0.95 -10.44
C THR A 186 -4.35 0.37 -11.13
N HIS A 187 -3.41 0.95 -11.88
CA HIS A 187 -3.60 2.19 -12.62
C HIS A 187 -4.03 1.89 -14.04
N THR A 188 -5.23 2.34 -14.41
CA THR A 188 -5.72 2.24 -15.80
C THR A 188 -5.13 3.32 -16.71
N GLN A 189 -4.64 4.43 -16.16
CA GLN A 189 -4.05 5.54 -16.92
C GLN A 189 -2.54 5.68 -16.69
N ALA A 190 -1.77 5.61 -17.77
CA ALA A 190 -0.31 5.75 -17.76
C ALA A 190 0.19 7.07 -17.17
N SER A 191 -0.56 8.17 -17.36
CA SER A 191 -0.25 9.51 -16.85
C SER A 191 -0.19 9.57 -15.32
N THR A 192 -0.90 8.69 -14.62
CA THR A 192 -0.87 8.63 -13.16
C THR A 192 0.41 7.97 -12.66
N THR A 193 0.91 6.96 -13.37
CA THR A 193 2.13 6.23 -13.03
C THR A 193 3.39 7.02 -13.42
N GLN A 194 3.39 7.70 -14.57
CA GLN A 194 4.51 8.54 -15.03
C GLN A 194 4.91 9.65 -14.05
N LYS A 195 3.97 10.15 -13.23
CA LYS A 195 4.26 11.16 -12.19
C LYS A 195 5.23 10.65 -11.11
N TYR A 196 5.36 9.35 -10.94
CA TYR A 196 6.28 8.72 -9.98
C TYR A 196 7.62 8.32 -10.61
N ASN A 197 7.74 8.45 -11.93
CA ASN A 197 8.96 8.24 -12.70
C ASN A 197 9.92 9.43 -12.51
N ARG A 198 10.36 9.68 -11.27
CA ARG A 198 11.12 10.89 -10.88
C ARG A 198 12.62 10.65 -10.69
N GLY A 199 13.09 9.41 -10.75
CA GLY A 199 14.50 9.02 -10.67
C GLY A 199 15.28 9.44 -11.92
N LYS A 200 15.33 10.75 -12.20
CA LYS A 200 15.89 11.30 -13.44
C LYS A 200 17.32 10.83 -13.66
N ILE A 201 18.16 10.85 -12.63
CA ILE A 201 19.58 10.47 -12.76
C ILE A 201 19.73 8.99 -13.08
N VAL A 202 19.19 8.08 -12.25
CA VAL A 202 19.28 6.63 -12.45
C VAL A 202 18.78 6.22 -13.85
N GLN A 203 17.71 6.84 -14.30
CA GLN A 203 17.11 6.54 -15.60
C GLN A 203 17.92 7.13 -16.76
N THR A 204 18.37 8.38 -16.63
CA THR A 204 19.28 8.96 -17.63
C THR A 204 20.60 8.20 -17.71
N SER A 205 21.11 7.69 -16.58
CA SER A 205 22.30 6.84 -16.53
C SER A 205 22.06 5.52 -17.26
N ARG A 206 20.95 4.83 -17.02
CA ARG A 206 20.57 3.62 -17.79
C ARG A 206 20.46 3.89 -19.29
N VAL A 207 19.81 4.98 -19.69
CA VAL A 207 19.72 5.36 -21.10
C VAL A 207 21.11 5.67 -21.67
N ALA A 208 21.97 6.35 -20.90
CA ALA A 208 23.34 6.62 -21.31
C ALA A 208 24.17 5.33 -21.46
N GLU A 209 24.06 4.40 -20.51
CA GLU A 209 24.70 3.08 -20.54
C GLU A 209 24.25 2.25 -21.75
N LEU A 210 22.94 2.17 -22.03
CA LEU A 210 22.40 1.48 -23.20
C LEU A 210 22.90 2.11 -24.51
N ARG A 211 22.97 3.45 -24.59
CA ARG A 211 23.52 4.16 -25.74
C ARG A 211 25.01 3.92 -25.93
N LEU A 212 25.77 3.84 -24.83
CA LEU A 212 27.19 3.52 -24.86
C LEU A 212 27.43 2.06 -25.30
N ALA A 213 26.62 1.12 -24.79
CA ALA A 213 26.70 -0.30 -25.17
C ALA A 213 26.44 -0.49 -26.67
N ARG A 214 25.41 0.16 -27.23
CA ARG A 214 25.14 0.14 -28.67
C ARG A 214 26.31 0.67 -29.51
N ARG A 215 26.91 1.80 -29.09
CA ARG A 215 28.06 2.40 -29.81
C ARG A 215 29.31 1.52 -29.76
N LYS A 216 29.54 0.79 -28.67
CA LYS A 216 30.63 -0.18 -28.59
C LYS A 216 30.39 -1.35 -29.55
N ALA A 217 29.17 -1.89 -29.59
CA ALA A 217 28.81 -2.97 -30.50
C ALA A 217 28.92 -2.56 -31.99
N GLU A 218 28.61 -1.31 -32.33
CA GLU A 218 28.79 -0.76 -33.70
C GLU A 218 30.27 -0.51 -34.07
N ASN A 219 31.17 -0.34 -33.09
CA ASN A 219 32.61 -0.13 -33.33
C ASN A 219 33.43 -1.43 -33.34
N GLU A 220 32.87 -2.53 -32.82
CA GLU A 220 33.48 -3.86 -32.75
C GLU A 220 33.00 -4.80 -33.90
N ALA A 221 32.10 -4.32 -34.76
CA ALA A 221 31.59 -4.99 -35.96
C ALA A 221 32.21 -4.39 -37.24
#